data_AF-A0A961MD25-F1
#
_entry.id   AF-A0A961MD25-F1
#
_cell.length_a   1.000
_cell.length_b   1.000
_cell.length_c   1.000
_cell.angle_alpha   90.00
_cell.angle_beta   90.00
_cell.angle_gamma   90.00
#
_symmetry.space_group_name_H-M   'P 1'
#
loop_
_entity.id
_entity.type
_entity.pdbx_description
1 polymer ?
#
loop_
_entity_poly.entity_id
_entity_poly.type
_entity_poly.pdbx_seq_one_letter_code
_entity_poly.pdbx_strand_id
1 'polypeptide(L)'
;LSLSPDRVALYGYAHVPWMARRQQLIPSDLLPRPEERLALFETARDLFTWDGYDEIGIDHFARPTDGLAIAARNGTLRRNFQGYTDDTAPVLVGLGASSISRFPQGYAQMNPATSGWTKAVQAGSFATTRGHAFQGDDRLRARIIEALMCDFAVRTDELVRDFGISRDAANEIFAPVAAVFSPFVTHDATGLSIPPEGRPLTRMIAARFDAYALAKHSSAI
;
A
#
# COMPACT_ATOMS: atom_id res chain seq x y z
N LEU A 1 14.93 -16.29 -16.07
CA LEU A 1 15.69 -16.20 -14.80
C LEU A 1 15.85 -17.61 -14.21
N SER A 2 17.03 -18.01 -13.70
CA SER A 2 17.30 -19.42 -13.36
C SER A 2 16.62 -19.95 -12.09
N LEU A 3 16.40 -19.09 -11.07
CA LEU A 3 15.71 -19.50 -9.84
C LEU A 3 14.20 -19.73 -10.06
N SER A 4 13.61 -19.05 -11.05
CA SER A 4 12.20 -19.16 -11.47
C SER A 4 11.17 -19.27 -10.32
N PRO A 5 11.15 -18.33 -9.36
CA PRO A 5 10.14 -18.32 -8.30
C PRO A 5 8.74 -18.02 -8.86
N ASP A 6 7.66 -18.41 -8.17
CA ASP A 6 6.30 -18.06 -8.61
C ASP A 6 5.97 -16.58 -8.41
N ARG A 7 6.56 -15.97 -7.37
CA ARG A 7 6.36 -14.56 -6.98
C ARG A 7 7.68 -13.92 -6.59
N VAL A 8 7.81 -12.62 -6.87
CA VAL A 8 8.91 -11.78 -6.42
C VAL A 8 8.34 -10.51 -5.83
N ALA A 9 8.85 -10.12 -4.66
CA ALA A 9 8.63 -8.80 -4.08
C ALA A 9 9.94 -8.01 -4.16
N LEU A 10 9.94 -6.92 -4.93
CA LEU A 10 11.13 -6.12 -5.22
C LEU A 10 11.10 -4.81 -4.45
N TYR A 11 11.66 -4.79 -3.25
CA TYR A 11 11.66 -3.62 -2.40
C TYR A 11 12.91 -2.75 -2.57
N GLY A 12 12.70 -1.44 -2.59
CA GLY A 12 13.78 -0.48 -2.34
C GLY A 12 14.26 -0.59 -0.89
N TYR A 13 15.57 -0.69 -0.69
CA TYR A 13 16.15 -0.70 0.64
C TYR A 13 15.82 0.60 1.41
N ALA A 14 15.21 0.44 2.60
CA ALA A 14 14.92 1.55 3.51
C ALA A 14 16.04 1.69 4.54
N HIS A 15 16.82 2.76 4.40
CA HIS A 15 17.91 3.09 5.31
C HIS A 15 17.44 4.05 6.41
N VAL A 16 17.24 3.51 7.61
CA VAL A 16 16.68 4.16 8.80
C VAL A 16 17.51 3.84 10.06
N PRO A 17 18.81 4.18 10.10
CA PRO A 17 19.73 3.77 11.18
C PRO A 17 19.35 4.29 12.57
N TRP A 18 18.55 5.36 12.66
CA TRP A 18 17.99 5.85 13.94
C TRP A 18 16.97 4.87 14.56
N MET A 19 16.28 4.10 13.74
CA MET A 19 15.30 3.09 14.15
C MET A 19 15.94 1.69 14.21
N ALA A 20 16.70 1.32 13.18
CA ALA A 20 17.37 0.03 13.08
C ALA A 20 18.89 0.20 13.22
N ARG A 21 19.39 0.31 14.46
CA ARG A 21 20.80 0.63 14.76
C ARG A 21 21.83 -0.20 13.97
N ARG A 22 21.55 -1.47 13.68
CA ARG A 22 22.42 -2.34 12.86
C ARG A 22 22.73 -1.77 11.47
N GLN A 23 21.87 -0.91 10.93
CA GLN A 23 22.09 -0.28 9.63
C GLN A 23 23.21 0.76 9.66
N GLN A 24 23.67 1.23 10.84
CA GLN A 24 24.85 2.09 10.97
C GLN A 24 26.14 1.43 10.46
N LEU A 25 26.14 0.10 10.32
CA LEU A 25 27.26 -0.66 9.75
C LEU A 25 27.35 -0.55 8.23
N ILE A 26 26.33 0.00 7.56
CA ILE A 26 26.31 0.20 6.12
C ILE A 26 26.72 1.66 5.85
N PRO A 27 27.86 1.90 5.17
CA PRO A 27 28.29 3.26 4.83
C PRO A 27 27.26 3.93 3.90
N SER A 28 26.75 5.08 4.33
CA SER A 28 25.66 5.79 3.62
C SER A 28 26.08 6.30 2.25
N ASP A 29 27.37 6.59 2.06
CA ASP A 29 27.98 7.03 0.81
C ASP A 29 28.10 5.92 -0.25
N LEU A 30 27.98 4.66 0.15
CA LEU A 30 27.91 3.51 -0.75
C LEU A 30 26.48 3.19 -1.21
N LEU A 31 25.47 3.84 -0.65
CA LEU A 31 24.09 3.61 -1.04
C LEU A 31 23.78 4.29 -2.38
N PRO A 32 23.04 3.61 -3.27
CA PRO A 32 22.64 4.19 -4.54
C PRO A 32 21.78 5.44 -4.32
N ARG A 33 22.03 6.46 -5.13
CA ARG A 33 21.22 7.69 -5.21
C ARG A 33 19.81 7.38 -5.72
N PRO A 34 18.83 8.28 -5.53
CA PRO A 34 17.45 8.03 -5.98
C PRO A 34 17.33 7.62 -7.45
N GLU A 35 18.12 8.24 -8.34
CA GLU A 35 18.09 7.96 -9.78
C GLU A 35 18.66 6.56 -10.08
N GLU A 36 19.71 6.17 -9.36
CA GLU A 36 20.32 4.83 -9.48
C GLU A 36 19.39 3.75 -8.95
N ARG A 37 18.64 4.04 -7.87
CA ARG A 37 17.61 3.14 -7.34
C ARG A 37 16.47 2.94 -8.33
N LEU A 38 16.06 4.00 -9.03
CA LEU A 38 15.05 3.90 -10.09
C LEU A 38 15.57 3.04 -11.25
N ALA A 39 16.78 3.30 -11.73
CA ALA A 39 17.39 2.52 -12.80
C ALA A 39 17.53 1.02 -12.44
N LEU A 40 17.89 0.70 -11.19
CA LEU A 40 17.92 -0.67 -10.69
C LEU A 40 16.53 -1.33 -10.69
N PHE A 41 15.49 -0.59 -10.28
CA PHE A 41 14.12 -1.09 -10.31
C PHE A 41 13.65 -1.34 -11.74
N GLU A 42 13.87 -0.41 -12.67
CA GLU A 42 13.50 -0.54 -14.08
C GLU A 42 14.22 -1.71 -14.74
N THR A 43 15.53 -1.86 -14.47
CA THR A 43 16.30 -3.01 -14.97
C THR A 43 15.70 -4.33 -14.49
N ALA A 44 15.36 -4.43 -13.21
CA ALA A 44 14.75 -5.64 -12.66
C ALA A 44 13.35 -5.88 -13.24
N ARG A 45 12.53 -4.83 -13.37
CA ARG A 45 11.20 -4.91 -14.01
C ARG A 45 11.31 -5.47 -15.42
N ASP A 46 12.20 -4.92 -16.24
CA ASP A 46 12.37 -5.33 -17.63
C ASP A 46 12.86 -6.78 -17.73
N LEU A 47 13.70 -7.24 -16.79
CA LEU A 47 14.11 -8.65 -16.71
C LEU A 47 12.96 -9.59 -16.32
N PHE A 48 12.12 -9.21 -15.36
CA PHE A 48 10.98 -10.02 -14.95
C PHE A 48 9.91 -10.09 -16.03
N THR A 49 9.58 -8.97 -16.68
CA THR A 49 8.59 -8.95 -17.77
C THR A 49 9.10 -9.72 -18.97
N TRP A 50 10.39 -9.61 -19.32
CA TRP A 50 11.02 -10.44 -20.35
C TRP A 50 10.93 -11.95 -20.04
N ASP A 51 11.05 -12.33 -18.77
CA ASP A 51 10.93 -13.73 -18.31
C ASP A 51 9.47 -14.17 -18.10
N GLY A 52 8.49 -13.35 -18.50
CA GLY A 52 7.06 -13.68 -18.51
C GLY A 52 6.34 -13.53 -17.18
N TYR A 53 6.82 -12.65 -16.28
CA TYR A 53 6.08 -12.27 -15.08
C TYR A 53 5.15 -11.08 -15.36
N ASP A 54 3.98 -11.10 -14.71
CA ASP A 54 3.07 -9.96 -14.66
C ASP A 54 3.49 -9.02 -13.51
N GLU A 55 3.40 -7.72 -13.76
CA GLU A 55 3.55 -6.70 -12.71
C GLU A 55 2.31 -6.67 -11.81
N ILE A 56 2.53 -6.75 -10.49
CA ILE A 56 1.50 -6.74 -9.46
C ILE A 56 1.66 -5.48 -8.63
N GLY A 57 0.76 -4.53 -8.87
CA GLY A 57 0.83 -3.21 -8.27
C GLY A 57 2.19 -2.55 -8.48
N ILE A 58 2.80 -2.01 -7.42
CA ILE A 58 3.95 -1.09 -7.54
C ILE A 58 5.33 -1.73 -7.41
N ASP A 59 5.42 -2.96 -6.90
CA ASP A 59 6.70 -3.58 -6.53
C ASP A 59 6.70 -5.11 -6.48
N HIS A 60 5.64 -5.77 -6.94
CA HIS A 60 5.58 -7.24 -6.99
C HIS A 60 5.51 -7.73 -8.43
N PHE A 61 5.97 -8.96 -8.64
CA PHE A 61 5.93 -9.68 -9.90
C PHE A 61 5.45 -11.09 -9.63
N ALA A 62 4.58 -11.62 -10.49
CA ALA A 62 4.05 -12.97 -10.32
C ALA A 62 3.90 -13.69 -11.65
N ARG A 63 3.97 -15.02 -11.65
CA ARG A 63 3.63 -15.82 -12.84
C ARG A 63 2.17 -15.55 -13.25
N PRO A 64 1.81 -15.56 -14.54
CA PRO A 64 0.44 -15.24 -14.97
C PRO A 64 -0.64 -16.17 -14.38
N THR A 65 -0.27 -17.39 -14.01
CA THR A 65 -1.12 -18.40 -13.36
C THR A 65 -1.25 -18.21 -11.84
N ASP A 66 -0.48 -17.30 -11.27
CA ASP A 66 -0.50 -17.01 -9.84
C ASP A 66 -1.78 -16.27 -9.43
N GLY A 67 -2.27 -16.55 -8.21
CA GLY A 67 -3.47 -15.93 -7.67
C GLY A 67 -3.44 -14.40 -7.64
N LEU A 68 -2.28 -13.78 -7.40
CA LEU A 68 -2.14 -12.32 -7.43
C LEU A 68 -2.30 -11.75 -8.84
N ALA A 69 -1.72 -12.42 -9.84
CA ALA A 69 -1.83 -12.02 -11.24
C ALA A 69 -3.28 -12.16 -11.74
N ILE A 70 -3.95 -13.24 -11.35
CA ILE A 70 -5.38 -13.43 -11.63
C ILE A 70 -6.21 -12.35 -10.95
N ALA A 71 -5.96 -12.06 -9.68
CA ALA A 71 -6.69 -11.04 -8.92
C ALA A 71 -6.46 -9.63 -9.50
N ALA A 72 -5.25 -9.30 -9.93
CA ALA A 72 -4.92 -8.03 -10.56
C ALA A 72 -5.72 -7.84 -11.87
N ARG A 73 -5.75 -8.85 -12.74
CA ARG A 73 -6.53 -8.80 -13.99
C ARG A 73 -8.04 -8.71 -13.77
N ASN A 74 -8.54 -9.27 -12.68
CA ASN A 74 -9.95 -9.27 -12.31
C ASN A 74 -10.37 -8.04 -11.50
N GLY A 75 -9.44 -7.16 -11.11
CA GLY A 75 -9.72 -6.02 -10.23
C GLY A 75 -10.13 -6.44 -8.81
N THR A 76 -9.70 -7.62 -8.36
CA THR A 76 -9.94 -8.14 -7.01
C THR A 76 -8.67 -8.20 -6.17
N LEU A 77 -7.57 -7.60 -6.65
CA LEU A 77 -6.32 -7.49 -5.89
C LEU A 77 -6.53 -6.59 -4.68
N ARG A 78 -6.09 -7.07 -3.51
CA ARG A 78 -6.15 -6.33 -2.25
C ARG A 78 -4.76 -6.07 -1.73
N ARG A 79 -4.65 -5.18 -0.75
CA ARG A 79 -3.39 -4.93 -0.06
C ARG A 79 -3.58 -4.81 1.44
N ASN A 80 -2.81 -5.60 2.19
CA ASN A 80 -2.82 -5.59 3.65
C ASN A 80 -1.40 -5.35 4.21
N PHE A 81 -1.21 -5.57 5.52
CA PHE A 81 0.09 -5.38 6.19
C PHE A 81 1.22 -6.28 5.66
N GLN A 82 0.88 -7.41 5.03
CA GLN A 82 1.86 -8.37 4.48
C GLN A 82 2.24 -8.07 3.02
N GLY A 83 1.49 -7.19 2.34
CA GLY A 83 1.70 -6.88 0.93
C GLY A 83 0.42 -7.07 0.11
N TYR A 84 0.59 -7.39 -1.17
CA TYR A 84 -0.52 -7.73 -2.05
C TYR A 84 -1.11 -9.10 -1.72
N THR A 85 -2.43 -9.22 -1.83
CA THR A 85 -3.16 -10.46 -1.57
C THR A 85 -4.37 -10.58 -2.47
N ASP A 86 -4.71 -11.82 -2.81
CA ASP A 86 -5.95 -12.23 -3.46
C ASP A 86 -7.04 -12.61 -2.44
N ASP A 87 -6.75 -12.50 -1.13
CA ASP A 87 -7.73 -12.67 -0.06
C ASP A 87 -8.62 -11.43 0.08
N THR A 88 -9.93 -11.65 -0.05
CA THR A 88 -10.97 -10.62 0.05
C THR A 88 -11.67 -10.61 1.41
N ALA A 89 -11.16 -11.33 2.41
CA ALA A 89 -11.75 -11.40 3.74
C ALA A 89 -11.88 -9.99 4.37
N PRO A 90 -13.08 -9.62 4.87
CA PRO A 90 -13.29 -8.32 5.51
C PRO A 90 -12.65 -8.23 6.90
N VAL A 91 -12.22 -9.37 7.45
CA VAL A 91 -11.59 -9.51 8.76
C VAL A 91 -10.31 -10.30 8.60
N LEU A 92 -9.22 -9.76 9.12
CA LEU A 92 -7.94 -10.44 9.29
C LEU A 92 -7.60 -10.47 10.78
N VAL A 93 -7.45 -11.67 11.33
CA VAL A 93 -7.04 -11.87 12.73
C VAL A 93 -5.57 -12.26 12.77
N GLY A 94 -4.71 -11.33 13.18
CA GLY A 94 -3.30 -11.59 13.39
C GLY A 94 -3.08 -12.29 14.73
N LEU A 95 -2.24 -13.34 14.76
CA LEU A 95 -1.85 -14.05 15.98
C LEU A 95 -0.35 -13.90 16.23
N GLY A 96 0.04 -13.88 17.50
CA GLY A 96 1.43 -13.76 17.92
C GLY A 96 1.87 -12.34 18.25
N ALA A 97 3.08 -12.22 18.80
CA ALA A 97 3.65 -10.92 19.14
C ALA A 97 3.73 -10.01 17.91
N SER A 98 3.47 -8.72 18.11
CA SER A 98 3.48 -7.65 17.09
C SER A 98 2.40 -7.73 15.99
N SER A 99 1.61 -8.81 15.93
CA SER A 99 0.61 -9.00 14.89
C SER A 99 -0.42 -7.86 14.87
N ILE A 100 -0.91 -7.54 13.68
CA ILE A 100 -1.95 -6.54 13.47
C ILE A 100 -3.16 -7.22 12.85
N SER A 101 -4.30 -7.03 13.48
CA SER A 101 -5.61 -7.44 12.99
C SER A 101 -6.30 -6.26 12.31
N ARG A 102 -7.10 -6.59 11.28
CA ARG A 102 -7.97 -5.66 10.56
C ARG A 102 -9.41 -6.12 10.73
N PHE A 103 -10.25 -5.26 11.29
CA PHE A 103 -11.69 -5.46 11.43
C PHE A 103 -12.43 -4.34 10.69
N PRO A 104 -13.71 -4.49 10.31
CA PRO A 104 -14.48 -3.42 9.67
C PRO A 104 -14.42 -2.07 10.41
N GLN A 105 -14.31 -2.11 11.74
CA GLN A 105 -14.26 -0.94 12.62
C GLN A 105 -12.87 -0.32 12.74
N GLY A 106 -11.79 -1.00 12.35
CA GLY A 106 -10.43 -0.47 12.47
C GLY A 106 -9.33 -1.51 12.63
N TYR A 107 -8.22 -1.09 13.24
CA TYR A 107 -7.04 -1.92 13.47
C TYR A 107 -6.83 -2.21 14.95
N ALA A 108 -6.28 -3.37 15.26
CA ALA A 108 -5.83 -3.73 16.60
C ALA A 108 -4.45 -4.40 16.51
N GLN A 109 -3.51 -4.01 17.36
CA GLN A 109 -2.17 -4.57 17.39
C GLN A 109 -1.88 -5.28 18.71
N MET A 110 -1.39 -6.50 18.61
CA MET A 110 -0.86 -7.27 19.73
C MET A 110 0.46 -6.68 20.24
N ASN A 111 0.79 -6.94 21.51
CA ASN A 111 2.00 -6.46 22.14
C ASN A 111 3.24 -6.79 21.27
N PRO A 112 4.03 -5.78 20.85
CA PRO A 112 5.18 -6.02 19.98
C PRO A 112 6.34 -6.70 20.71
N ALA A 113 6.43 -6.57 22.03
CA ALA A 113 7.43 -7.28 22.81
C ALA A 113 6.95 -8.72 23.08
N THR A 114 7.72 -9.70 22.63
CA THR A 114 7.43 -11.12 22.82
C THR A 114 7.16 -11.48 24.29
N SER A 115 7.92 -10.89 25.21
CA SER A 115 7.73 -11.09 26.66
C SER A 115 6.38 -10.54 27.15
N GLY A 116 6.01 -9.33 26.72
CA GLY A 116 4.74 -8.70 27.06
C GLY A 116 3.54 -9.44 26.48
N TRP A 117 3.66 -9.91 25.23
CA TRP A 117 2.66 -10.76 24.59
C TRP A 117 2.48 -12.08 25.36
N THR A 118 3.57 -12.79 25.65
CA THR A 118 3.56 -14.07 26.36
C THR A 118 2.92 -13.94 27.73
N LYS A 119 3.28 -12.90 28.49
CA LYS A 119 2.74 -12.63 29.82
C LYS A 119 1.22 -12.43 29.79
N ALA A 120 0.70 -11.67 28.82
CA ALA A 120 -0.74 -11.44 28.68
C ALA A 120 -1.49 -12.73 28.36
N VAL A 121 -1.00 -13.50 27.38
CA VAL A 121 -1.61 -14.77 26.96
C VAL A 121 -1.63 -15.79 28.10
N GLN A 122 -0.52 -15.95 28.84
CA GLN A 122 -0.44 -16.87 29.98
C GLN A 122 -1.37 -16.46 31.14
N ALA A 123 -1.68 -15.17 31.27
CA ALA A 123 -2.64 -14.66 32.24
C ALA A 123 -4.11 -14.77 31.78
N GLY A 124 -4.37 -15.35 30.60
CA GLY A 124 -5.72 -15.44 30.03
C GLY A 124 -6.31 -14.09 29.60
N SER A 125 -5.47 -13.06 29.40
CA SER A 125 -5.90 -11.72 28.99
C SER A 125 -5.59 -11.43 27.52
N PHE A 126 -6.29 -10.45 26.95
CA PHE A 126 -5.99 -10.00 25.59
C PHE A 126 -4.60 -9.36 25.52
N ALA A 127 -3.80 -9.78 24.56
CA ALA A 127 -2.47 -9.21 24.30
C ALA A 127 -2.52 -7.92 23.44
N THR A 128 -3.70 -7.39 23.13
CA THR A 128 -3.86 -6.15 22.36
C THR A 128 -3.38 -4.95 23.19
N THR A 129 -2.43 -4.18 22.67
CA THR A 129 -1.87 -3.01 23.37
C THR A 129 -2.27 -1.68 22.78
N ARG A 130 -2.65 -1.64 21.50
CA ARG A 130 -3.11 -0.42 20.83
C ARG A 130 -4.02 -0.75 19.65
N GLY A 131 -4.81 0.22 19.22
CA GLY A 131 -5.67 0.11 18.05
C GLY A 131 -6.02 1.48 17.47
N HIS A 132 -6.62 1.47 16.29
CA HIS A 132 -7.16 2.65 15.63
C HIS A 132 -8.57 2.32 15.18
N ALA A 133 -9.57 2.94 15.81
CA ALA A 133 -10.95 2.87 15.35
C ALA A 133 -11.14 3.87 14.21
N PHE A 134 -11.74 3.41 13.12
CA PHE A 134 -12.03 4.25 11.97
C PHE A 134 -13.06 5.32 12.30
N GLN A 135 -12.82 6.52 11.79
CA GLN A 135 -13.67 7.68 12.00
C GLN A 135 -13.88 8.43 10.70
N GLY A 136 -14.98 9.20 10.62
CA GLY A 136 -15.27 10.05 9.48
C GLY A 136 -15.17 9.32 8.14
N ASP A 137 -14.30 9.82 7.27
CA ASP A 137 -14.06 9.32 5.91
C ASP A 137 -12.91 8.31 5.79
N ASP A 138 -12.38 7.78 6.92
CA ASP A 138 -11.25 6.83 6.93
C ASP A 138 -11.46 5.65 5.99
N ARG A 139 -12.67 5.08 5.96
CA ARG A 139 -12.99 3.94 5.10
C ARG A 139 -12.97 4.31 3.62
N LEU A 140 -13.49 5.49 3.28
CA LEU A 140 -13.50 6.02 1.91
C LEU A 140 -12.07 6.26 1.43
N ARG A 141 -11.27 6.96 2.23
CA ARG A 141 -9.87 7.26 1.94
C ARG A 141 -9.03 6.00 1.82
N ALA A 142 -9.19 5.06 2.77
CA ALA A 142 -8.50 3.78 2.72
C ALA A 142 -8.81 3.03 1.42
N ARG A 143 -10.08 3.07 0.95
CA ARG A 143 -10.45 2.43 -0.31
C ARG A 143 -9.83 3.13 -1.52
N ILE A 144 -9.86 4.47 -1.58
CA ILE A 144 -9.21 5.24 -2.65
C ILE A 144 -7.72 4.89 -2.73
N ILE A 145 -7.02 4.93 -1.59
CA ILE A 145 -5.60 4.63 -1.49
C ILE A 145 -5.31 3.21 -1.96
N GLU A 146 -6.07 2.22 -1.47
CA GLU A 146 -5.88 0.83 -1.87
C GLU A 146 -6.13 0.62 -3.37
N ALA A 147 -7.19 1.22 -3.94
CA ALA A 147 -7.51 1.14 -5.36
C ALA A 147 -6.36 1.67 -6.23
N LEU A 148 -5.82 2.84 -5.88
CA LEU A 148 -4.68 3.42 -6.60
C LEU A 148 -3.41 2.57 -6.48
N MET A 149 -3.20 1.94 -5.32
CA MET A 149 -2.03 1.11 -5.05
C MET A 149 -2.11 -0.29 -5.67
N CYS A 150 -3.31 -0.81 -5.96
CA CYS A 150 -3.52 -2.14 -6.55
C CYS A 150 -3.84 -2.07 -8.04
N ASP A 151 -4.80 -1.22 -8.40
CA ASP A 151 -5.43 -1.18 -9.72
C ASP A 151 -5.00 0.03 -10.54
N PHE A 152 -4.23 0.95 -9.95
CA PHE A 152 -3.87 2.24 -10.53
C PHE A 152 -5.06 3.11 -10.91
N ALA A 153 -6.26 2.80 -10.43
CA ALA A 153 -7.46 3.56 -10.70
C ALA A 153 -8.47 3.42 -9.56
N VAL A 154 -9.31 4.43 -9.40
CA VAL A 154 -10.48 4.41 -8.52
C VAL A 154 -11.69 4.91 -9.29
N ARG A 155 -12.80 4.18 -9.18
CA ARG A 155 -14.03 4.45 -9.92
C ARG A 155 -14.98 5.30 -9.08
N THR A 156 -15.47 6.40 -9.62
CA THR A 156 -16.48 7.23 -8.94
C THR A 156 -17.74 6.42 -8.64
N ASP A 157 -18.19 5.57 -9.55
CA ASP A 157 -19.39 4.74 -9.39
C ASP A 157 -19.30 3.80 -8.18
N GLU A 158 -18.11 3.27 -7.91
CA GLU A 158 -17.84 2.45 -6.73
C GLU A 158 -18.00 3.27 -5.45
N LEU A 159 -17.41 4.47 -5.40
CA LEU A 159 -17.45 5.30 -4.21
C LEU A 159 -18.89 5.76 -3.89
N VAL A 160 -19.66 6.11 -4.93
CA VAL A 160 -21.08 6.46 -4.79
C VAL A 160 -21.86 5.27 -4.24
N ARG A 161 -21.68 4.08 -4.80
CA ARG A 161 -22.41 2.87 -4.40
C ARG A 161 -22.08 2.42 -2.99
N ASP A 162 -20.80 2.36 -2.63
CA ASP A 162 -20.33 1.67 -1.43
C ASP A 162 -20.14 2.60 -0.22
N PHE A 163 -20.02 3.92 -0.47
CA PHE A 163 -19.80 4.94 0.57
C PHE A 163 -20.86 6.04 0.58
N GLY A 164 -21.77 6.07 -0.41
CA GLY A 164 -22.90 7.00 -0.43
C GLY A 164 -22.52 8.46 -0.69
N ILE A 165 -21.32 8.73 -1.22
CA ILE A 165 -20.93 10.10 -1.60
C ILE A 165 -21.57 10.51 -2.93
N SER A 166 -21.74 11.80 -3.17
CA SER A 166 -22.17 12.30 -4.47
C SER A 166 -21.01 12.27 -5.49
N ARG A 167 -21.35 12.29 -6.78
CA ARG A 167 -20.32 12.43 -7.84
C ARG A 167 -19.56 13.75 -7.72
N ASP A 168 -20.23 14.83 -7.33
CA ASP A 168 -19.60 16.13 -7.11
C ASP A 168 -18.57 16.07 -5.98
N ALA A 169 -18.91 15.42 -4.87
CA ALA A 169 -17.98 15.20 -3.76
C ALA A 169 -16.77 14.35 -4.18
N ALA A 170 -16.97 13.32 -5.01
CA ALA A 170 -15.86 12.54 -5.56
C ALA A 170 -14.95 13.41 -6.46
N ASN A 171 -15.54 14.25 -7.31
CA ASN A 171 -14.81 15.19 -8.16
C ASN A 171 -14.02 16.22 -7.34
N GLU A 172 -14.58 16.74 -6.25
CA GLU A 172 -13.89 17.63 -5.31
C GLU A 172 -12.69 16.96 -4.61
N ILE A 173 -12.78 15.66 -4.32
CA ILE A 173 -11.68 14.87 -3.76
C ILE A 173 -10.56 14.67 -4.81
N PHE A 174 -10.91 14.38 -6.06
CA PHE A 174 -9.96 14.00 -7.10
C PHE A 174 -9.30 15.17 -7.83
N ALA A 175 -10.06 16.25 -8.12
CA ALA A 175 -9.59 17.35 -8.95
C ALA A 175 -8.30 18.03 -8.45
N PRO A 176 -8.12 18.31 -7.14
CA PRO A 176 -6.88 18.91 -6.64
C PRO A 176 -5.66 18.00 -6.84
N VAL A 177 -5.84 16.68 -6.71
CA VAL A 177 -4.75 15.71 -6.91
C VAL A 177 -4.40 15.62 -8.39
N ALA A 178 -5.41 15.54 -9.27
CA ALA A 178 -5.19 15.52 -10.71
C ALA A 178 -4.45 16.78 -11.21
N ALA A 179 -4.79 17.96 -10.68
CA ALA A 179 -4.12 19.21 -11.03
C ALA A 179 -2.64 19.22 -10.62
N VAL A 180 -2.32 18.73 -9.41
CA VAL A 180 -0.94 18.70 -8.89
C VAL A 180 -0.06 17.70 -9.64
N PHE A 181 -0.63 16.57 -10.05
CA PHE A 181 0.13 15.47 -10.66
C PHE A 181 -0.02 15.38 -12.18
N SER A 182 -0.65 16.36 -12.84
CA SER A 182 -0.70 16.41 -14.31
C SER A 182 0.73 16.47 -14.91
N PRO A 183 1.05 15.72 -15.98
CA PRO A 183 0.17 14.85 -16.77
C PRO A 183 0.08 13.39 -16.29
N PHE A 184 0.66 13.04 -15.14
CA PHE A 184 0.82 11.68 -14.63
C PHE A 184 -0.45 11.07 -14.00
N VAL A 185 -1.57 11.78 -14.05
CA VAL A 185 -2.87 11.35 -13.52
C VAL A 185 -3.96 11.81 -14.49
N THR A 186 -4.89 10.91 -14.81
CA THR A 186 -6.09 11.22 -15.58
C THR A 186 -7.29 11.27 -14.65
N HIS A 187 -8.08 12.33 -14.75
CA HIS A 187 -9.34 12.50 -14.03
C HIS A 187 -10.45 12.83 -15.02
N ASP A 188 -11.51 12.02 -15.02
CA ASP A 188 -12.69 12.19 -15.84
C ASP A 188 -13.97 11.83 -15.09
N ALA A 189 -15.11 11.80 -15.79
CA ALA A 189 -16.42 11.47 -15.19
C ALA A 189 -16.47 10.07 -14.55
N THR A 190 -15.55 9.18 -14.91
CA THR A 190 -15.50 7.80 -14.43
C THR A 190 -14.66 7.65 -13.16
N GLY A 191 -13.75 8.57 -12.89
CA GLY A 191 -12.91 8.59 -11.69
C GLY A 191 -11.48 9.04 -11.96
N LEU A 192 -10.56 8.58 -11.13
CA LEU A 192 -9.13 8.92 -11.17
C LEU A 192 -8.31 7.69 -11.59
N SER A 193 -7.39 7.84 -12.53
CA SER A 193 -6.47 6.78 -12.95
C SER A 193 -5.05 7.27 -13.13
N ILE A 194 -4.09 6.36 -12.97
CA ILE A 194 -2.66 6.60 -13.10
C ILE A 194 -2.18 5.83 -14.34
N PRO A 195 -1.92 6.53 -15.47
CA PRO A 195 -1.38 5.89 -16.66
C PRO A 195 0.04 5.32 -16.39
N PRO A 196 0.56 4.43 -17.25
CA PRO A 196 1.84 3.76 -17.03
C PRO A 196 3.00 4.68 -16.62
N GLU A 197 3.12 5.84 -17.26
CA GLU A 197 4.12 6.87 -16.99
C GLU A 197 4.01 7.49 -15.59
N GLY A 198 2.83 7.46 -14.97
CA GLY A 198 2.59 7.96 -13.62
C GLY A 198 2.74 6.92 -12.52
N ARG A 199 2.80 5.62 -12.84
CA ARG A 199 2.86 4.54 -11.84
C ARG A 199 4.05 4.61 -10.88
N PRO A 200 5.25 5.10 -11.28
CA PRO A 200 6.33 5.35 -10.32
C PRO A 200 5.96 6.33 -9.19
N LEU A 201 5.00 7.23 -9.44
CA LEU A 201 4.51 8.23 -8.50
C LEU A 201 3.31 7.76 -7.66
N THR A 202 2.82 6.53 -7.85
CA THR A 202 1.58 6.03 -7.21
C THR A 202 1.57 6.24 -5.70
N ARG A 203 2.69 6.00 -4.99
CA ARG A 203 2.77 6.24 -3.55
C ARG A 203 2.58 7.70 -3.17
N MET A 204 3.13 8.63 -3.96
CA MET A 204 3.01 10.07 -3.73
C MET A 204 1.59 10.55 -4.01
N ILE A 205 0.97 10.04 -5.08
CA ILE A 205 -0.41 10.34 -5.46
C ILE A 205 -1.36 9.82 -4.38
N ALA A 206 -1.23 8.55 -3.97
CA ALA A 206 -2.06 7.94 -2.94
C ALA A 206 -1.96 8.68 -1.59
N ALA A 207 -0.76 9.14 -1.21
CA ALA A 207 -0.55 9.91 0.01
C ALA A 207 -1.35 11.22 0.07
N ARG A 208 -1.79 11.79 -1.07
CA ARG A 208 -2.65 12.97 -1.08
C ARG A 208 -4.06 12.71 -0.56
N PHE A 209 -4.47 11.45 -0.47
CA PHE A 209 -5.75 11.05 0.09
C PHE A 209 -5.66 10.71 1.59
N ASP A 210 -4.46 10.70 2.17
CA ASP A 210 -4.25 10.48 3.61
C ASP A 210 -4.45 11.77 4.41
N ALA A 211 -5.57 11.85 5.14
CA ALA A 211 -5.91 13.00 5.98
C ALA A 211 -4.92 13.21 7.13
N TYR A 212 -4.33 12.15 7.67
CA TYR A 212 -3.42 12.23 8.81
C TYR A 212 -2.03 12.71 8.40
N ALA A 213 -1.58 12.35 7.20
CA ALA A 213 -0.35 12.89 6.62
C ALA A 213 -0.47 14.40 6.36
N LEU A 214 -1.60 14.83 5.80
CA LEU A 214 -1.88 16.25 5.54
C LEU A 214 -1.96 17.06 6.84
N ALA A 215 -2.59 16.53 7.89
CA ALA A 215 -2.70 17.20 9.18
C ALA A 215 -1.33 17.43 9.86
N LYS A 216 -0.38 16.47 9.73
CA LYS A 216 0.97 16.62 10.29
C LYS A 216 1.83 17.68 9.56
N HIS A 217 1.56 17.94 8.29
CA HIS A 217 2.21 19.02 7.55
C HIS A 217 1.61 20.40 7.83
N SER A 218 0.38 20.48 8.34
CA SER A 218 -0.29 21.75 8.66
C SER A 218 0.11 22.34 10.03
N SER A 219 0.88 21.61 10.84
CA SER A 219 1.38 22.05 12.15
C SER A 219 2.85 22.48 12.12
N ALA A 220 3.40 22.73 10.95
CA ALA A 220 4.74 23.28 10.75
C ALA A 220 4.67 24.54 9.89
N ILE A 221 4.19 25.62 10.51
CA ILE A 221 4.60 27.00 10.23
C ILE A 221 5.19 27.52 11.54
#